data_AF-A0A7K9DTP5-F1
#
_entry.id   AF-A0A7K9DTP5-F1
#
_cell.length_a   1.000
_cell.length_b   1.000
_cell.length_c   1.000
_cell.angle_alpha   90.00
_cell.angle_beta   90.00
_cell.angle_gamma   90.00
#
_symmetry.space_group_name_H-M   'P 1'
#
loop_
_entity.id
_entity.type
_entity.pdbx_description
1 polymer ?
#
loop_
_entity_poly.entity_id
_entity_poly.type
_entity_poly.pdbx_seq_one_letter_code
_entity_poly.pdbx_strand_id
1 'polypeptide(L)'
;VRALCYGCQLAGGALAGPQASPSGLPGSLLAVSAQLSACRTVLRLFDDFAMLSYSCGYGLGPKDEDGLVRGLSVLCNLASQLYYPCEHVAWAADAGIIRVGSQKWWTLSTGFWAFSLLLGILRSLRVLFQLRRKLRQHEGASSPPSQKEVRARVKAEVLSILTDLADLSNAIHWLPPGFLWAGRFPPWLVGLLGTISSLIGIYQASRGGNSEAE
;
A
#
# COMPACT_ATOMS: atom_id res chain seq x y z
N VAL A 1 3.78 -6.87 11.81
CA VAL A 1 4.98 -6.00 11.69
C VAL A 1 4.65 -4.60 11.18
N ARG A 2 3.97 -4.41 10.04
CA ARG A 2 3.63 -3.07 9.48
C ARG A 2 2.91 -2.14 10.46
N ALA A 3 1.82 -2.62 11.07
CA ALA A 3 1.02 -1.83 12.01
C ALA A 3 1.85 -1.38 13.22
N LEU A 4 2.68 -2.26 13.77
CA LEU A 4 3.58 -1.93 14.89
C LEU A 4 4.64 -0.91 14.49
N CYS A 5 5.24 -1.06 13.31
CA CYS A 5 6.22 -0.12 12.77
C CYS A 5 5.66 1.30 12.75
N TYR A 6 4.55 1.50 12.03
CA TYR A 6 3.94 2.82 11.91
C TYR A 6 3.30 3.32 13.20
N GLY A 7 2.79 2.43 14.06
CA GLY A 7 2.29 2.79 15.39
C GLY A 7 3.39 3.34 16.29
N CYS A 8 4.57 2.72 16.29
CA CYS A 8 5.75 3.25 16.99
C CYS A 8 6.21 4.58 16.38
N GLN A 9 6.19 4.71 15.04
CA GLN A 9 6.53 5.96 14.36
C GLN A 9 5.57 7.11 14.73
N LEU A 10 4.28 6.82 14.77
CA LEU A 10 3.23 7.76 15.15
C LEU A 10 3.42 8.21 16.59
N ALA A 11 3.53 7.27 17.53
CA ALA A 11 3.68 7.56 18.94
C ALA A 11 4.99 8.32 19.22
N GLY A 12 6.12 7.85 18.68
CA GLY A 12 7.41 8.51 18.84
C GLY A 12 7.43 9.92 18.23
N GLY A 13 6.87 10.09 17.03
CA GLY A 13 6.78 11.38 16.36
C GLY A 13 5.85 12.37 17.06
N ALA A 14 4.72 11.91 17.61
CA ALA A 14 3.77 12.77 18.31
C ALA A 14 4.30 13.21 19.67
N LEU A 15 5.00 12.32 20.39
CA LEU A 15 5.58 12.61 21.70
C LEU A 15 6.86 13.46 21.63
N ALA A 16 7.59 13.45 20.52
CA ALA A 16 8.83 14.23 20.37
C ALA A 16 8.62 15.76 20.28
N GLY A 17 7.43 16.22 19.86
CA GLY A 17 7.12 17.64 19.71
C GLY A 17 8.02 18.40 18.70
N PRO A 18 7.90 19.75 18.62
CA PRO A 18 8.65 20.58 17.66
C PRO A 18 10.12 20.87 18.03
N GLN A 19 10.57 20.58 19.26
CA GLN A 19 11.90 20.94 19.76
C GLN A 19 12.74 19.67 19.99
N ALA A 20 13.86 19.58 19.28
CA ALA A 20 14.61 18.35 19.09
C ALA A 20 15.64 18.07 20.20
N SER A 21 15.40 16.98 20.92
CA SER A 21 16.36 15.88 21.05
C SER A 21 15.56 14.68 21.54
N PRO A 22 15.39 13.61 20.75
CA PRO A 22 14.55 12.48 21.13
C PRO A 22 15.32 11.61 22.13
N SER A 23 15.61 12.14 23.31
CA SER A 23 16.10 11.37 24.45
C SER A 23 14.91 10.75 25.19
N GLY A 24 15.06 9.50 25.62
CA GLY A 24 14.01 8.77 26.33
C GLY A 24 12.99 8.10 25.39
N LEU A 25 11.75 7.97 25.85
CA LEU A 25 10.72 7.14 25.20
C LEU A 25 10.45 7.51 23.72
N PRO A 26 10.35 8.80 23.31
CA PRO A 26 10.08 9.14 21.91
C PRO A 26 11.17 8.65 20.95
N GLY A 27 12.44 8.78 21.35
CA GLY A 27 13.58 8.27 20.57
C GLY A 27 13.60 6.76 20.49
N SER A 28 13.35 6.07 21.62
CA SER A 28 13.25 4.61 21.64
C SER A 28 12.15 4.10 20.71
N LEU A 29 10.98 4.74 20.67
CA LEU A 29 9.88 4.37 19.77
C LEU A 29 10.25 4.58 18.29
N LEU A 30 10.91 5.69 17.96
CA LEU A 30 11.40 5.94 16.59
C LEU A 30 12.48 4.92 16.19
N ALA A 31 13.38 4.55 17.10
CA ALA A 31 14.40 3.52 16.86
C ALA A 31 13.77 2.14 16.63
N VAL A 32 12.77 1.76 17.42
CA VAL A 32 11.99 0.53 17.21
C VAL A 32 11.29 0.56 15.86
N SER A 33 10.67 1.69 15.49
CA SER A 33 10.07 1.86 14.16
C SER A 33 11.10 1.64 13.04
N ALA A 34 12.31 2.19 13.17
CA ALA A 34 13.36 2.00 12.17
C ALA A 34 13.76 0.53 12.03
N GLN A 35 13.94 -0.19 13.15
CA GLN A 35 14.25 -1.62 13.14
C GLN A 35 13.12 -2.46 12.53
N LEU A 36 11.86 -2.15 12.85
CA LEU A 36 10.72 -2.83 12.25
C LEU A 36 10.60 -2.54 10.74
N SER A 37 10.95 -1.33 10.30
CA SER A 37 11.00 -0.99 8.87
C SER A 37 12.09 -1.79 8.14
N ALA A 38 13.29 -1.86 8.71
CA ALA A 38 14.38 -2.69 8.16
C ALA A 38 13.99 -4.17 8.10
N CYS A 39 13.39 -4.70 9.16
CA CYS A 39 12.86 -6.07 9.20
C CYS A 39 11.83 -6.30 8.08
N ARG A 40 10.91 -5.36 7.84
CA ARG A 40 9.94 -5.46 6.74
C ARG A 40 10.60 -5.51 5.37
N THR A 41 11.68 -4.78 5.16
CA THR A 41 12.43 -4.84 3.89
C THR A 41 13.06 -6.21 3.70
N VAL A 42 13.67 -6.77 4.74
CA VAL A 42 14.24 -8.13 4.68
C VAL A 42 13.15 -9.18 4.45
N LEU A 43 11.99 -9.07 5.09
CA LEU A 43 10.88 -10.00 4.87
C LEU A 43 10.34 -9.95 3.43
N ARG A 44 10.38 -8.78 2.78
CA ARG A 44 9.91 -8.62 1.39
C ARG A 44 10.83 -9.24 0.36
N LEU A 45 12.08 -9.58 0.73
CA LEU A 45 12.96 -10.40 -0.11
C LEU A 45 12.34 -11.76 -0.46
N PHE A 46 11.37 -12.23 0.35
CA PHE A 46 10.68 -13.49 0.13
C PHE A 46 9.34 -13.33 -0.65
N ASP A 47 8.91 -12.10 -0.91
CA ASP A 47 7.62 -11.81 -1.55
C ASP A 47 7.67 -11.93 -3.08
N ASP A 48 8.86 -11.92 -3.70
CA ASP A 48 9.04 -12.03 -5.17
C ASP A 48 8.28 -13.22 -5.76
N PHE A 49 8.43 -14.39 -5.13
CA PHE A 49 7.82 -15.62 -5.62
C PHE A 49 6.28 -15.57 -5.50
N ALA A 50 5.77 -15.05 -4.39
CA ALA A 50 4.34 -14.87 -4.20
C ALA A 50 3.77 -13.88 -5.22
N MET A 51 4.47 -12.77 -5.47
CA MET A 51 4.07 -11.76 -6.45
C MET A 51 4.13 -12.30 -7.89
N LEU A 52 5.14 -13.12 -8.21
CA LEU A 52 5.25 -13.78 -9.51
C LEU A 52 4.12 -14.79 -9.72
N SER A 53 3.88 -15.65 -8.74
CA SER A 53 2.77 -16.61 -8.75
C SER A 53 1.43 -15.92 -8.95
N TYR A 54 1.17 -14.83 -8.21
CA TYR A 54 -0.03 -14.01 -8.38
C TYR A 54 -0.13 -13.42 -9.79
N SER A 55 0.97 -12.86 -10.32
CA SER A 55 0.99 -12.24 -11.64
C SER A 55 0.75 -13.26 -12.75
N CYS A 56 1.34 -14.45 -12.65
CA CYS A 56 1.13 -15.56 -13.57
C CYS A 56 -0.32 -16.09 -13.50
N GLY A 57 -0.87 -16.21 -12.29
CA GLY A 57 -2.26 -16.62 -12.09
C GLY A 57 -3.27 -15.62 -12.65
N TYR A 58 -2.99 -14.32 -12.52
CA TYR A 58 -3.81 -13.27 -13.12
C TYR A 58 -3.65 -13.21 -14.64
N GLY A 59 -2.43 -13.40 -15.16
CA GLY A 59 -2.12 -13.33 -16.59
C GLY A 59 -2.53 -11.99 -17.19
N LEU A 60 -3.39 -12.03 -18.21
CA LEU A 60 -4.00 -10.84 -18.82
C LEU A 60 -5.35 -10.46 -18.21
N GLY A 61 -5.76 -11.13 -17.14
CA GLY A 61 -7.03 -10.98 -16.44
C GLY A 61 -8.22 -11.67 -17.13
N PRO A 62 -9.35 -11.83 -16.42
CA PRO A 62 -10.55 -12.49 -16.95
C PRO A 62 -11.14 -11.75 -18.16
N LYS A 63 -11.71 -12.51 -19.11
CA LYS A 63 -12.29 -11.90 -20.34
C LYS A 63 -13.61 -11.17 -20.09
N ASP A 64 -14.31 -11.54 -19.03
CA ASP A 64 -15.56 -10.97 -18.54
C ASP A 64 -15.35 -9.72 -17.65
N GLU A 65 -14.11 -9.43 -17.27
CA GLU A 65 -13.75 -8.20 -16.56
C GLU A 65 -13.74 -6.98 -17.50
N ASP A 66 -14.09 -5.81 -16.96
CA ASP A 66 -14.00 -4.55 -17.68
C ASP A 66 -12.59 -4.31 -18.22
N GLY A 67 -12.47 -4.02 -19.51
CA GLY A 67 -11.17 -3.88 -20.18
C GLY A 67 -10.24 -2.85 -19.55
N LEU A 68 -10.78 -1.75 -18.99
CA LEU A 68 -9.98 -0.75 -18.27
C LEU A 68 -9.50 -1.28 -16.92
N VAL A 69 -10.38 -1.91 -16.13
CA VAL A 69 -10.00 -2.56 -14.86
C VAL A 69 -8.89 -3.59 -15.12
N ARG A 70 -9.07 -4.40 -16.15
CA ARG A 70 -8.10 -5.42 -16.55
C ARG A 70 -6.74 -4.84 -16.94
N GLY A 71 -6.74 -3.81 -17.78
CA GLY A 71 -5.51 -3.10 -18.18
C GLY A 71 -4.80 -2.47 -16.98
N LEU A 72 -5.54 -1.81 -16.09
CA LEU A 72 -5.00 -1.22 -14.86
C LEU A 72 -4.40 -2.28 -13.93
N SER A 73 -5.04 -3.43 -13.78
CA SER A 73 -4.51 -4.55 -12.98
C SER A 73 -3.22 -5.13 -13.57
N VAL A 74 -3.14 -5.31 -14.89
CA VAL A 74 -1.90 -5.78 -15.56
C VAL A 74 -0.76 -4.78 -15.36
N LEU A 75 -1.03 -3.49 -15.52
CA LEU A 75 -0.04 -2.44 -15.29
C LEU A 75 0.39 -2.39 -13.81
N CYS A 76 -0.54 -2.60 -12.88
CA CYS A 76 -0.24 -2.66 -11.45
C CYS A 76 0.67 -3.85 -11.13
N ASN A 77 0.39 -5.03 -11.70
CA ASN A 77 1.25 -6.21 -11.55
C ASN A 77 2.64 -5.97 -12.11
N LEU A 78 2.74 -5.34 -13.30
CA LEU A 78 4.03 -4.98 -13.88
C LEU A 78 4.82 -4.01 -12.99
N ALA A 79 4.17 -2.96 -12.48
CA ALA A 79 4.79 -2.02 -11.56
C ALA A 79 5.31 -2.72 -10.29
N SER A 80 4.50 -3.62 -9.71
CA SER A 80 4.91 -4.43 -8.56
C SER A 80 6.08 -5.37 -8.88
N GLN A 81 6.12 -5.97 -10.07
CA GLN A 81 7.24 -6.81 -10.52
C GLN A 81 8.54 -6.03 -10.73
N LEU A 82 8.46 -4.73 -11.04
CA LEU A 82 9.65 -3.87 -11.14
C LEU A 82 10.08 -3.30 -9.79
N TYR A 83 9.10 -3.11 -8.88
CA TYR A 83 9.31 -2.61 -7.54
C TYR A 83 10.25 -3.48 -6.71
N TYR A 84 9.94 -4.78 -6.56
CA TYR A 84 10.69 -5.67 -5.68
C TYR A 84 12.17 -5.82 -6.08
N PRO A 85 12.53 -6.07 -7.36
CA PRO A 85 13.93 -6.14 -7.77
C PRO A 85 14.69 -4.85 -7.51
N CYS A 86 14.08 -3.69 -7.78
CA CYS A 86 14.73 -2.41 -7.50
C CYS A 86 15.03 -2.24 -6.01
N GLU A 87 14.10 -2.65 -5.15
CA GLU A 87 14.31 -2.63 -3.72
C GLU A 87 15.39 -3.63 -3.27
N HIS A 88 15.46 -4.81 -3.88
CA HIS A 88 16.45 -5.82 -3.53
C HIS A 88 17.87 -5.34 -3.86
N VAL A 89 18.03 -4.65 -4.99
CA VAL A 89 19.30 -3.99 -5.33
C VAL A 89 19.61 -2.85 -4.35
N ALA A 90 18.62 -2.04 -3.96
CA ALA A 90 18.82 -0.96 -2.98
C ALA A 90 19.27 -1.51 -1.62
N TRP A 91 18.56 -2.51 -1.10
CA TRP A 91 18.89 -3.18 0.16
C TRP A 91 20.26 -3.87 0.11
N ALA A 92 20.57 -4.59 -0.97
CA ALA A 92 21.87 -5.26 -1.13
C ALA A 92 23.03 -4.26 -1.22
N ALA A 93 22.80 -3.08 -1.81
CA ALA A 93 23.77 -2.00 -1.83
C ALA A 93 23.99 -1.39 -0.44
N ASP A 94 22.93 -1.13 0.33
CA ASP A 94 23.04 -0.66 1.72
C ASP A 94 23.74 -1.68 2.64
N ALA A 95 23.53 -2.98 2.40
CA ALA A 95 24.20 -4.06 3.11
C ALA A 95 25.67 -4.27 2.69
N GLY A 96 26.16 -3.55 1.66
CA GLY A 96 27.53 -3.69 1.15
C GLY A 96 27.77 -4.97 0.34
N ILE A 97 26.72 -5.70 -0.02
CA ILE A 97 26.80 -6.93 -0.84
C ILE A 97 27.21 -6.58 -2.28
N ILE A 98 26.68 -5.47 -2.81
CA ILE A 98 26.98 -4.98 -4.17
C ILE A 98 27.47 -3.52 -4.13
N ARG A 99 28.39 -3.18 -5.05
CA ARG A 99 29.00 -1.84 -5.12
C ARG A 99 28.27 -0.93 -6.10
N VAL A 100 27.02 -0.60 -5.81
CA VAL A 100 26.21 0.36 -6.59
C VAL A 100 25.62 1.43 -5.68
N GLY A 101 25.22 2.57 -6.25
CA GLY A 101 24.60 3.64 -5.48
C GLY A 101 23.17 3.28 -5.06
N SER A 102 22.97 2.94 -3.79
CA SER A 102 21.68 2.53 -3.21
C SER A 102 20.55 3.56 -3.44
N GLN A 103 20.84 4.85 -3.26
CA GLN A 103 19.83 5.92 -3.32
C GLN A 103 19.02 5.95 -4.63
N LYS A 104 19.66 5.64 -5.77
CA LYS A 104 18.99 5.60 -7.08
C LYS A 104 17.97 4.47 -7.13
N TRP A 105 18.33 3.31 -6.58
CA TRP A 105 17.48 2.12 -6.52
C TRP A 105 16.31 2.29 -5.56
N TRP A 106 16.53 2.92 -4.39
CA TRP A 106 15.45 3.33 -3.49
C TRP A 106 14.47 4.30 -4.13
N THR A 107 14.98 5.25 -4.92
CA THR A 107 14.12 6.20 -5.65
C THR A 107 13.29 5.49 -6.71
N LEU A 108 13.89 4.57 -7.48
CA LEU A 108 13.19 3.78 -8.49
C LEU A 108 12.14 2.86 -7.87
N SER A 109 12.47 2.14 -6.80
CA SER A 109 11.51 1.29 -6.10
C SER A 109 10.35 2.12 -5.55
N THR A 110 10.63 3.24 -4.87
CA THR A 110 9.59 4.14 -4.36
C THR A 110 8.71 4.70 -5.49
N GLY A 111 9.30 4.99 -6.65
CA GLY A 111 8.58 5.43 -7.85
C GLY A 111 7.65 4.35 -8.40
N PHE A 112 8.11 3.11 -8.55
CA PHE A 112 7.27 1.99 -8.98
C PHE A 112 6.14 1.69 -7.99
N TRP A 113 6.42 1.78 -6.69
CA TRP A 113 5.41 1.64 -5.65
C TRP A 113 4.37 2.76 -5.71
N ALA A 114 4.78 4.03 -5.84
CA ALA A 114 3.86 5.14 -6.01
C ALA A 114 2.98 4.98 -7.27
N PHE A 115 3.58 4.50 -8.36
CA PHE A 115 2.85 4.23 -9.60
C PHE A 115 1.84 3.09 -9.45
N SER A 116 2.19 1.98 -8.78
CA SER A 116 1.24 0.89 -8.53
C SER A 116 0.07 1.32 -7.65
N LEU A 117 0.31 2.15 -6.63
CA LEU A 117 -0.73 2.75 -5.79
C LEU A 117 -1.69 3.65 -6.60
N LEU A 118 -1.15 4.48 -7.50
CA LEU A 118 -1.98 5.30 -8.39
C LEU A 118 -2.87 4.44 -9.30
N LEU A 119 -2.32 3.37 -9.88
CA LEU A 119 -3.09 2.43 -10.69
C LEU A 119 -4.16 1.71 -9.86
N GLY A 120 -3.85 1.33 -8.62
CA GLY A 120 -4.79 0.76 -7.66
C GLY A 120 -5.98 1.68 -7.39
N ILE A 121 -5.72 2.95 -7.11
CA ILE A 121 -6.76 3.98 -6.93
C ILE A 121 -7.65 4.09 -8.17
N LEU A 122 -7.05 4.20 -9.36
CA LEU A 122 -7.80 4.31 -10.62
C LEU A 122 -8.67 3.07 -10.86
N ARG A 123 -8.14 1.88 -10.59
CA ARG A 123 -8.85 0.60 -10.71
C ARG A 123 -10.04 0.55 -9.76
N SER A 124 -9.85 0.85 -8.49
CA SER A 124 -10.90 0.83 -7.47
C SER A 124 -11.96 1.90 -7.72
N LEU A 125 -11.57 3.09 -8.19
CA LEU A 125 -12.53 4.11 -8.63
C LEU A 125 -13.38 3.61 -9.80
N ARG A 126 -12.78 3.00 -10.81
CA ARG A 126 -13.50 2.44 -11.97
C ARG A 126 -14.53 1.39 -11.53
N VAL A 127 -14.13 0.45 -10.67
CA VAL A 127 -15.04 -0.56 -10.10
C VAL A 127 -16.15 0.08 -9.28
N LEU A 128 -15.81 1.05 -8.42
CA LEU A 128 -16.78 1.77 -7.59
C LEU A 128 -17.83 2.50 -8.44
N PHE A 129 -17.43 3.16 -9.53
CA PHE A 129 -18.36 3.81 -10.47
C PHE A 129 -19.30 2.79 -11.12
N GLN A 130 -18.80 1.62 -11.52
CA GLN A 130 -19.65 0.57 -12.09
C GLN A 130 -20.64 0.02 -11.08
N LEU A 131 -20.21 -0.25 -9.84
CA LEU A 131 -21.08 -0.75 -8.77
C LEU A 131 -22.18 0.26 -8.44
N ARG A 132 -21.85 1.55 -8.34
CA ARG A 132 -22.84 2.61 -8.11
C ARG A 132 -23.82 2.76 -9.28
N ARG A 133 -23.38 2.51 -10.52
CA ARG A 133 -24.27 2.52 -11.69
C ARG A 133 -25.24 1.33 -11.65
N LYS A 134 -24.74 0.13 -11.35
CA LYS A 134 -25.58 -1.07 -11.17
C LYS A 134 -26.61 -0.88 -10.06
N LEU A 135 -26.22 -0.30 -8.93
CA LEU A 135 -27.12 -0.09 -7.79
C LEU A 135 -28.27 0.86 -8.14
N ARG A 136 -27.98 1.95 -8.87
CA ARG A 136 -29.00 2.90 -9.37
C ARG A 136 -29.96 2.28 -10.40
N GLN A 137 -29.48 1.33 -11.21
CA GLN A 137 -30.31 0.65 -12.20
C GLN A 137 -31.25 -0.40 -11.57
N HIS A 138 -30.87 -0.97 -10.42
CA HIS A 138 -31.63 -2.00 -9.72
C HIS A 138 -32.50 -1.48 -8.57
N GLU A 139 -32.55 -0.17 -8.32
CA GLU A 139 -33.36 0.46 -7.27
C GLU A 139 -34.88 0.24 -7.44
N GLY A 140 -35.33 -0.32 -8.57
CA GLY A 140 -36.72 -0.70 -8.85
C GLY A 140 -37.00 -2.20 -9.02
N ALA A 141 -36.01 -3.10 -8.85
CA ALA A 141 -36.20 -4.55 -9.06
C ALA A 141 -36.10 -5.32 -7.73
N SER A 142 -37.18 -6.02 -7.37
CA SER A 142 -37.35 -6.80 -6.13
C SER A 142 -36.50 -8.08 -6.12
N SER A 143 -35.21 -7.97 -5.79
CA SER A 143 -34.37 -9.14 -5.46
C SER A 143 -33.33 -8.80 -4.37
N PRO A 144 -33.57 -9.20 -3.10
CA PRO A 144 -32.77 -8.77 -1.95
C PRO A 144 -31.38 -9.42 -1.72
N PRO A 145 -30.97 -10.58 -2.29
CA PRO A 145 -29.66 -11.15 -1.95
C PRO A 145 -28.47 -10.37 -2.55
N SER A 146 -28.62 -9.70 -3.70
CA SER A 146 -27.50 -9.00 -4.37
C SER A 146 -27.09 -7.66 -3.73
N GLN A 147 -27.98 -7.00 -2.98
CA GLN A 147 -27.74 -5.63 -2.53
C GLN A 147 -26.70 -5.58 -1.39
N LYS A 148 -26.69 -6.59 -0.52
CA LYS A 148 -25.73 -6.70 0.59
C LYS A 148 -24.32 -6.96 0.08
N GLU A 149 -24.18 -7.83 -0.92
CA GLU A 149 -22.90 -8.13 -1.60
C GLU A 149 -22.36 -6.90 -2.33
N VAL A 150 -23.22 -6.19 -3.08
CA VAL A 150 -22.82 -4.95 -3.76
C VAL A 150 -22.37 -3.89 -2.76
N ARG A 151 -23.09 -3.72 -1.64
CA ARG A 151 -22.68 -2.79 -0.56
C ARG A 151 -21.36 -3.20 0.07
N ALA A 152 -21.15 -4.49 0.31
CA ALA A 152 -19.89 -5.01 0.84
C ALA A 152 -18.73 -4.74 -0.14
N ARG A 153 -18.94 -4.96 -1.44
CA ARG A 153 -17.95 -4.67 -2.48
C ARG A 153 -17.66 -3.18 -2.62
N VAL A 154 -18.68 -2.33 -2.57
CA VAL A 154 -18.51 -0.86 -2.51
C VAL A 154 -17.66 -0.45 -1.30
N LYS A 155 -17.94 -1.02 -0.12
CA LYS A 155 -17.16 -0.76 1.09
C LYS A 155 -15.71 -1.21 0.93
N ALA A 156 -15.47 -2.39 0.34
CA ALA A 156 -14.14 -2.90 0.08
C ALA A 156 -13.35 -1.95 -0.84
N GLU A 157 -13.93 -1.51 -1.97
CA GLU A 157 -13.25 -0.59 -2.89
C GLU A 157 -12.97 0.79 -2.26
N VAL A 158 -13.88 1.31 -1.43
CA VAL A 158 -13.64 2.57 -0.69
C VAL A 158 -12.47 2.41 0.28
N LEU A 159 -12.42 1.29 1.00
CA LEU A 159 -11.30 1.01 1.91
C LEU A 159 -9.97 0.85 1.16
N SER A 160 -9.97 0.19 -0.01
CA SER A 160 -8.79 0.09 -0.87
C SER A 160 -8.31 1.47 -1.33
N ILE A 161 -9.21 2.35 -1.78
CA ILE A 161 -8.87 3.72 -2.15
C ILE A 161 -8.24 4.48 -0.97
N LEU A 162 -8.79 4.36 0.23
CA LEU A 162 -8.25 5.04 1.41
C LEU A 162 -6.86 4.51 1.80
N THR A 163 -6.66 3.20 1.74
CA THR A 163 -5.35 2.56 1.95
C THR A 163 -4.33 3.07 0.94
N ASP A 164 -4.67 3.03 -0.36
CA ASP A 164 -3.76 3.42 -1.42
C ASP A 164 -3.43 4.92 -1.38
N LEU A 165 -4.39 5.77 -1.03
CA LEU A 165 -4.16 7.22 -0.86
C LEU A 165 -3.23 7.52 0.33
N ALA A 166 -3.43 6.83 1.46
CA ALA A 166 -2.58 6.99 2.63
C ALA A 166 -1.14 6.55 2.34
N ASP A 167 -0.99 5.40 1.68
CA ASP A 167 0.31 4.86 1.28
C ASP A 167 0.96 5.71 0.19
N LEU A 168 0.21 6.22 -0.78
CA LEU A 168 0.71 7.10 -1.85
C LEU A 168 1.21 8.42 -1.27
N SER A 169 0.54 8.93 -0.24
CA SER A 169 0.99 10.12 0.48
C SER A 169 2.34 9.92 1.13
N ASN A 170 2.58 8.75 1.73
CA ASN A 170 3.88 8.36 2.26
C ASN A 170 4.92 8.08 1.17
N ALA A 171 4.54 7.43 0.07
CA ALA A 171 5.41 7.18 -1.07
C ALA A 171 5.96 8.49 -1.67
N ILE A 172 5.07 9.47 -1.89
CA ILE A 172 5.46 10.79 -2.39
C ILE A 172 6.38 11.51 -1.40
N HIS A 173 6.13 11.38 -0.09
CA HIS A 173 7.02 11.94 0.92
C HIS A 173 8.45 11.37 0.84
N TRP A 174 8.62 10.09 0.49
CA TRP A 174 9.93 9.42 0.37
C TRP A 174 10.64 9.63 -0.97
N LEU A 175 9.98 10.25 -1.95
CA LEU A 175 10.63 10.63 -3.21
C LEU A 175 11.64 11.78 -3.00
N PRO A 176 12.55 12.01 -3.97
CA PRO A 176 13.50 13.12 -3.90
C PRO A 176 12.82 14.49 -3.75
N PRO A 177 13.42 15.43 -2.99
CA PRO A 177 12.90 16.79 -2.86
C PRO A 177 12.70 17.47 -4.22
N GLY A 178 11.64 18.27 -4.33
CA GLY A 178 11.26 18.96 -5.58
C GLY A 178 10.07 18.31 -6.30
N PHE A 179 9.63 17.12 -5.87
CA PHE A 179 8.40 16.49 -6.34
C PHE A 179 7.27 16.62 -5.31
N LEU A 180 6.21 17.37 -5.61
CA LEU A 180 5.04 17.56 -4.74
C LEU A 180 5.42 17.92 -3.29
N TRP A 181 5.08 17.07 -2.31
CA TRP A 181 5.40 17.23 -0.88
C TRP A 181 6.55 16.30 -0.41
N ALA A 182 7.40 15.85 -1.32
CA ALA A 182 8.60 15.09 -0.99
C ALA A 182 9.40 15.74 0.15
N GLY A 183 9.74 14.94 1.17
CA GLY A 183 10.48 15.39 2.36
C GLY A 183 9.72 16.32 3.31
N ARG A 184 8.43 16.61 3.10
CA ARG A 184 7.68 17.58 3.93
C ARG A 184 6.95 17.01 5.13
N PHE A 185 6.66 15.71 5.17
CA PHE A 185 5.88 15.14 6.27
C PHE A 185 6.72 14.99 7.54
N PRO A 186 6.19 15.41 8.70
CA PRO A 186 6.79 15.07 9.98
C PRO A 186 6.62 13.57 10.28
N PRO A 187 7.48 12.96 11.14
CA PRO A 187 7.43 11.54 11.43
C PRO A 187 6.06 11.03 11.93
N TRP A 188 5.34 11.85 12.73
CA TRP A 188 4.02 11.48 13.22
C TRP A 188 3.00 11.32 12.10
N LEU A 189 3.06 12.15 11.05
CA LEU A 189 2.11 12.10 9.94
C LEU A 189 2.36 10.86 9.08
N VAL A 190 3.63 10.55 8.83
CA VAL A 190 4.04 9.30 8.14
C VAL A 190 3.53 8.08 8.91
N GLY A 191 3.73 8.09 10.23
CA GLY A 191 3.21 7.07 11.14
C GLY A 191 1.69 6.98 11.15
N LEU A 192 0.96 8.10 11.14
CA LEU A 192 -0.49 8.13 11.12
C LEU A 192 -1.04 7.47 9.86
N LEU A 193 -0.58 7.89 8.69
CA LEU A 193 -1.03 7.38 7.39
C LEU A 193 -0.73 5.89 7.26
N GLY A 194 0.48 5.47 7.64
CA GLY A 194 0.86 4.06 7.63
C GLY A 194 0.12 3.22 8.66
N THR A 195 -0.31 3.79 9.79
CA THR A 195 -1.15 3.12 10.78
C THR A 195 -2.57 2.94 10.24
N ILE A 196 -3.16 3.97 9.65
CA ILE A 196 -4.49 3.91 9.04
C ILE A 196 -4.52 2.82 7.96
N SER A 197 -3.56 2.82 7.02
CA SER A 197 -3.52 1.81 5.95
C SER A 197 -3.31 0.40 6.50
N SER A 198 -2.50 0.24 7.54
CA SER A 198 -2.29 -1.06 8.19
C SER A 198 -3.53 -1.59 8.90
N LEU A 199 -4.28 -0.72 9.61
CA LEU A 199 -5.51 -1.10 10.30
C LEU A 199 -6.62 -1.47 9.32
N ILE A 200 -6.73 -0.74 8.21
CA ILE A 200 -7.65 -1.10 7.12
C ILE A 200 -7.29 -2.48 6.56
N GLY A 201 -6.00 -2.74 6.30
CA GLY A 201 -5.53 -4.04 5.81
C GLY A 201 -5.87 -5.20 6.78
N ILE A 202 -5.66 -5.01 8.09
CA ILE A 202 -6.05 -6.00 9.11
C ILE A 202 -7.56 -6.23 9.11
N TYR A 203 -8.34 -5.16 9.00
CA TYR A 203 -9.80 -5.23 8.94
C TYR A 203 -10.30 -5.98 7.69
N GLN A 204 -9.68 -5.75 6.53
CA GLN A 204 -10.03 -6.45 5.30
C GLN A 204 -9.65 -7.93 5.38
N ALA A 205 -8.48 -8.26 5.93
CA ALA A 205 -8.03 -9.64 6.11
C ALA A 205 -8.93 -10.43 7.07
N SER A 206 -9.33 -9.83 8.20
CA SER A 206 -10.22 -10.50 9.17
C SER A 206 -11.62 -10.75 8.63
N ARG A 207 -12.08 -9.95 7.65
CA ARG A 207 -13.36 -10.16 6.98
C ARG A 207 -13.27 -11.11 5.79
N GLY A 208 -12.15 -11.15 5.07
CA GLY A 208 -11.92 -12.08 3.98
C GLY A 208 -11.83 -13.53 4.45
N GLY A 209 -11.14 -13.78 5.56
CA GLY A 209 -11.02 -15.12 6.14
C GLY A 209 -12.34 -15.71 6.68
N ASN A 210 -13.36 -14.87 6.91
CA ASN A 210 -14.68 -15.32 7.34
C ASN A 210 -15.61 -15.72 6.19
N SER A 211 -15.16 -15.58 4.93
CA SER A 211 -15.90 -15.99 3.72
C SER A 211 -15.34 -17.27 3.07
N GLU A 212 -14.19 -17.77 3.51
CA GLU A 212 -13.61 -19.06 3.08
C GLU A 212 -13.92 -20.20 4.08
N ALA A 213 -14.64 -19.90 5.17
CA ALA A 213 -15.03 -20.84 6.22
C ALA A 213 -16.55 -21.15 6.27
N GLU A 214 -17.31 -20.72 5.25
CA GLU A 214 -18.73 -21.07 5.05
C GLU A 214 -18.93 -21.86 3.75
#